data_AF-A0A950XAQ7-F1
#
_entry.id   AF-A0A950XAQ7-F1
#
_cell.length_a   1.000
_cell.length_b   1.000
_cell.length_c   1.000
_cell.angle_alpha   90.00
_cell.angle_beta   90.00
_cell.angle_gamma   90.00
#
_symmetry.space_group_name_H-M   'P 1'
#
loop_
_entity.id
_entity.type
_entity.pdbx_description
1 polymer ?
#
loop_
_entity_poly.entity_id
_entity_poly.type
_entity_poly.pdbx_seq_one_letter_code
_entity_poly.pdbx_strand_id
1 'polypeptide(L)'
;MSSIDVPVRDNRFGSTSRRDFWWVQPLLTFLGLSLFIVYATWAAFQGKHYRFGPYLSPFYSPDVLGDAAHSWFGAWPHWFPSWAAVSGALLILWAPGGFRLTCYYYRGAYYKAFWADPPSCTVGEPRKSYRGESSFPL
;
A
#
# COMPACT_ATOMS: atom_id res chain seq x y z
N MET A 1 -12.45 0.28 32.62
CA MET A 1 -11.90 0.94 31.42
C MET A 1 -12.00 2.44 31.66
N SER A 2 -10.87 3.14 31.75
CA SER A 2 -10.84 4.60 31.92
C SER A 2 -11.25 5.24 30.59
N SER A 3 -12.47 5.77 30.50
CA SER A 3 -12.89 6.63 29.40
C SER A 3 -12.41 8.05 29.70
N ILE A 4 -11.39 8.50 28.97
CA ILE A 4 -11.07 9.93 28.92
C ILE A 4 -12.08 10.54 27.95
N ASP A 5 -13.12 11.18 28.47
CA ASP A 5 -14.02 12.02 27.69
C ASP A 5 -13.25 13.28 27.27
N VAL A 6 -12.59 13.21 26.11
CA VAL A 6 -12.08 14.42 25.44
C VAL A 6 -13.28 15.06 24.73
N PRO A 7 -13.72 16.28 25.12
CA PRO A 7 -14.81 16.95 24.44
C PRO A 7 -14.33 17.41 23.06
N VAL A 8 -14.50 16.57 22.05
CA VAL A 8 -14.36 16.98 20.65
C VAL A 8 -15.58 17.82 20.33
N ARG A 9 -15.42 19.15 20.48
CA ARG A 9 -16.52 20.13 20.47
C ARG A 9 -17.25 20.26 19.12
N ASP A 10 -16.80 19.57 18.08
CA ASP A 10 -17.52 19.36 16.81
C ASP A 10 -16.76 18.29 16.02
N ASN A 11 -17.32 17.08 15.86
CA ASN A 11 -16.70 16.00 15.07
C ASN A 11 -17.03 16.13 13.57
N ARG A 12 -17.04 17.37 13.05
CA ARG A 12 -17.17 17.62 11.62
C ARG A 12 -15.81 17.42 10.96
N PHE A 13 -15.80 16.85 9.77
CA PHE A 13 -14.57 16.64 9.01
C PHE A 13 -13.74 17.93 8.89
N GLY A 14 -12.48 17.89 9.31
CA GLY A 14 -11.57 19.03 9.25
C GLY A 14 -11.73 20.07 10.38
N SER A 15 -12.68 19.87 11.31
CA SER A 15 -12.76 20.67 12.54
C SER A 15 -11.54 20.40 13.41
N THR A 16 -10.75 21.43 13.72
CA THR A 16 -9.56 21.27 14.57
C THR A 16 -9.23 22.53 15.34
N SER A 17 -8.64 22.36 16.53
CA SER A 17 -8.05 23.43 17.34
C SER A 17 -6.61 23.78 16.91
N ARG A 18 -6.05 22.99 15.98
CA ARG A 18 -4.68 23.15 15.48
C ARG A 18 -4.52 24.26 14.47
N ARG A 19 -3.35 24.90 14.50
CA ARG A 19 -2.94 25.94 13.54
C ARG A 19 -1.82 25.48 12.59
N ASP A 20 -1.26 24.30 12.81
CA ASP A 20 -0.24 23.66 11.96
C ASP A 20 -0.85 23.06 10.69
N PHE A 21 0.01 22.77 9.72
CA PHE A 21 -0.34 22.08 8.47
C PHE A 21 -0.55 20.57 8.69
N TRP A 22 -1.51 20.21 9.54
CA TRP A 22 -1.84 18.83 9.93
C TRP A 22 -2.14 17.90 8.75
N TRP A 23 -2.58 18.46 7.61
CA TRP A 23 -2.93 17.70 6.40
C TRP A 23 -1.73 17.36 5.51
N VAL A 24 -0.56 17.99 5.70
CA VAL A 24 0.59 17.81 4.80
C VAL A 24 1.15 16.39 4.89
N GLN A 25 1.34 15.86 6.09
CA GLN A 25 1.84 14.50 6.28
C GLN A 25 0.94 13.43 5.63
N PRO A 26 -0.38 13.37 5.91
CA PRO A 26 -1.26 12.39 5.26
C PRO A 26 -1.35 12.62 3.74
N LEU A 27 -1.32 13.86 3.26
CA LEU A 27 -1.33 14.15 1.82
C LEU A 27 -0.07 13.64 1.12
N LEU A 28 1.13 13.92 1.66
CA LEU A 28 2.38 13.43 1.09
C LEU A 28 2.42 11.90 1.06
N THR A 29 1.89 11.27 2.11
CA THR A 29 1.75 9.81 2.19
C THR A 29 0.81 9.28 1.12
N PHE A 30 -0.37 9.92 0.95
CA PHE A 30 -1.33 9.57 -0.09
C PHE A 30 -0.72 9.69 -1.49
N LEU A 31 -0.02 10.79 -1.80
CA LEU A 31 0.60 11.02 -3.10
C LEU A 31 1.74 10.02 -3.36
N GLY A 32 2.63 9.83 -2.38
CA GLY A 32 3.75 8.90 -2.51
C GLY A 32 3.30 7.46 -2.67
N LEU A 33 2.34 7.01 -1.87
CA LEU A 33 1.78 5.65 -1.97
C LEU A 33 0.99 5.46 -3.26
N SER A 34 0.18 6.44 -3.68
CA SER A 34 -0.58 6.35 -4.94
C SER A 34 0.36 6.28 -6.14
N LEU A 35 1.40 7.12 -6.17
CA LEU A 35 2.42 7.07 -7.22
C LEU A 35 3.15 5.73 -7.22
N PHE A 36 3.53 5.21 -6.05
CA PHE A 36 4.17 3.91 -5.93
C PHE A 36 3.26 2.78 -6.42
N ILE A 37 1.97 2.77 -6.05
CA ILE A 37 1.01 1.76 -6.50
C ILE A 37 0.89 1.79 -8.02
N VAL A 38 0.67 2.97 -8.61
CA VAL A 38 0.56 3.12 -10.07
C VAL A 38 1.84 2.63 -10.77
N TYR A 39 3.01 3.03 -10.27
CA TYR A 39 4.29 2.61 -10.82
C TYR A 39 4.52 1.10 -10.65
N ALA A 40 4.26 0.55 -9.48
CA ALA A 40 4.44 -0.88 -9.19
C ALA A 40 3.49 -1.74 -10.02
N THR A 41 2.24 -1.30 -10.21
CA THR A 41 1.29 -1.94 -11.11
C THR A 41 1.84 -1.93 -12.54
N TRP A 42 2.24 -0.77 -13.07
CA TRP A 42 2.84 -0.68 -14.40
C TRP A 42 4.09 -1.58 -14.55
N ALA A 43 5.02 -1.53 -13.59
CA ALA A 43 6.25 -2.31 -13.60
C ALA A 43 5.98 -3.83 -13.49
N ALA A 44 4.94 -4.22 -12.74
CA ALA A 44 4.52 -5.62 -12.65
C ALA A 44 3.89 -6.11 -13.96
N PHE A 45 3.16 -5.27 -14.69
CA PHE A 45 2.56 -5.64 -15.99
C PHE A 45 3.52 -5.51 -17.18
N GLN A 46 4.63 -4.77 -17.05
CA GLN A 46 5.56 -4.56 -18.15
C GLN A 46 6.24 -5.87 -18.61
N GLY A 47 6.64 -6.72 -17.67
CA GLY A 47 7.22 -8.05 -17.95
C GLY A 47 8.53 -8.05 -18.76
N LYS A 48 9.15 -6.88 -19.00
CA LYS A 48 10.29 -6.69 -19.93
C LYS A 48 11.39 -5.86 -19.27
N HIS A 49 12.64 -6.02 -19.73
CA HIS A 49 13.83 -5.27 -19.28
C HIS A 49 14.09 -5.30 -17.77
N TYR A 50 13.68 -6.36 -17.08
CA TYR A 50 13.85 -6.51 -15.63
C TYR A 50 15.26 -6.95 -15.21
N ARG A 51 16.14 -7.20 -16.17
CA ARG A 51 17.51 -7.67 -15.95
C ARG A 51 18.53 -6.88 -16.76
N PHE A 52 19.66 -6.58 -16.12
CA PHE A 52 20.83 -6.02 -16.77
C PHE A 52 22.10 -6.69 -16.23
N GLY A 53 22.73 -7.56 -17.04
CA GLY A 53 23.89 -8.34 -16.60
C GLY A 53 23.58 -9.22 -15.37
N PRO A 54 24.32 -9.07 -14.25
CA PRO A 54 24.04 -9.77 -12.99
C PRO A 54 22.94 -9.11 -12.15
N TYR A 55 22.41 -7.95 -12.56
CA TYR A 55 21.40 -7.21 -11.78
C TYR A 55 19.98 -7.62 -12.18
N LEU A 56 19.17 -7.87 -11.16
CA LEU A 56 17.75 -8.19 -11.29
C LEU A 56 16.91 -7.13 -10.57
N SER A 57 15.81 -6.71 -11.18
CA SER A 57 14.85 -5.80 -10.56
C SER A 57 14.28 -6.41 -9.27
N PRO A 58 14.18 -5.64 -8.17
CA PRO A 58 13.59 -6.13 -6.91
C PRO A 58 12.16 -6.65 -7.06
N PHE A 59 11.39 -6.15 -8.03
CA PHE A 59 10.03 -6.61 -8.30
C PHE A 59 9.97 -8.02 -8.89
N TYR A 60 11.07 -8.46 -9.53
CA TYR A 60 11.18 -9.74 -10.23
C TYR A 60 12.05 -10.75 -9.47
N SER A 61 12.40 -10.43 -8.22
CA SER A 61 13.28 -11.25 -7.39
C SER A 61 12.48 -12.09 -6.38
N PRO A 62 12.70 -13.41 -6.28
CA PRO A 62 13.54 -14.24 -7.16
C PRO A 62 12.91 -14.47 -8.55
N ASP A 63 13.73 -14.79 -9.56
CA ASP A 63 13.26 -15.18 -10.90
C ASP A 63 12.68 -16.61 -10.85
N VAL A 64 11.38 -16.71 -10.56
CA VAL A 64 10.68 -17.99 -10.39
C VAL A 64 10.42 -18.65 -11.74
N LEU A 65 9.80 -17.90 -12.67
CA LEU A 65 9.33 -18.36 -13.98
C LEU A 65 9.58 -17.26 -15.02
N GLY A 66 10.44 -17.52 -16.00
CA GLY A 66 10.98 -16.51 -16.90
C GLY A 66 11.88 -17.11 -17.97
N ASP A 67 13.04 -16.50 -18.20
CA ASP A 67 14.02 -17.03 -19.15
C ASP A 67 14.69 -18.29 -18.61
N ALA A 68 14.56 -19.40 -19.36
CA ALA A 68 14.99 -20.74 -18.96
C ALA A 68 16.46 -20.87 -18.51
N ALA A 69 17.31 -19.89 -18.82
CA ALA A 69 18.71 -19.88 -18.42
C ALA A 69 18.95 -19.52 -16.94
N HIS A 70 18.01 -18.81 -16.28
CA HIS A 70 18.23 -18.27 -14.93
C HIS A 70 17.02 -18.36 -14.00
N SER A 71 15.86 -18.75 -14.51
CA SER A 71 14.67 -18.99 -13.68
C SER A 71 14.79 -20.29 -12.90
N TRP A 72 14.31 -20.30 -11.65
CA TRP A 72 14.32 -21.50 -10.80
C TRP A 72 13.47 -22.65 -11.35
N PHE A 73 12.33 -22.35 -11.97
CA PHE A 73 11.41 -23.35 -12.50
C PHE A 73 11.36 -23.39 -14.04
N GLY A 74 12.26 -22.66 -14.71
CA GLY A 74 12.34 -22.61 -16.17
C GLY A 74 11.30 -21.70 -16.83
N ALA A 75 11.01 -21.98 -18.11
CA ALA A 75 10.09 -21.20 -18.91
C ALA A 75 8.62 -21.46 -18.55
N TRP A 76 7.76 -20.49 -18.87
CA TRP A 76 6.32 -20.59 -18.64
C TRP A 76 5.71 -21.81 -19.36
N PRO A 77 4.85 -22.59 -18.69
CA PRO A 77 4.17 -23.71 -19.33
C PRO A 77 3.27 -23.23 -20.47
N HIS A 78 3.26 -23.97 -21.59
CA HIS A 78 2.47 -23.64 -22.78
C HIS A 78 0.95 -23.59 -22.56
N TRP A 79 0.45 -24.22 -21.49
CA TRP A 79 -0.97 -24.21 -21.10
C TRP A 79 -1.35 -22.96 -20.27
N PHE A 80 -0.38 -22.16 -19.84
CA PHE A 80 -0.64 -20.98 -19.04
C PHE A 80 -1.08 -19.80 -19.94
N PRO A 81 -2.13 -19.05 -19.56
CA PRO A 81 -2.60 -17.94 -20.39
C PRO A 81 -1.49 -16.89 -20.56
N SER A 82 -1.23 -16.45 -21.79
CA SER A 82 -0.21 -15.44 -22.08
C SER A 82 -0.46 -14.10 -21.38
N TRP A 83 -1.71 -13.78 -21.05
CA TRP A 83 -2.11 -12.61 -20.25
C TRP A 83 -1.90 -12.80 -18.74
N ALA A 84 -1.80 -14.05 -18.26
CA ALA A 84 -1.52 -14.38 -16.86
C ALA A 84 -0.01 -14.65 -16.63
N ALA A 85 0.71 -15.03 -17.70
CA ALA A 85 2.17 -15.15 -17.74
C ALA A 85 2.90 -13.78 -17.74
N VAL A 86 2.17 -12.70 -17.48
CA VAL A 86 2.63 -11.33 -17.75
C VAL A 86 3.80 -10.90 -16.86
N SER A 87 4.04 -11.55 -15.71
CA SER A 87 5.28 -11.35 -14.97
C SER A 87 5.39 -12.28 -13.76
N GLY A 88 6.56 -12.89 -13.54
CA GLY A 88 6.89 -13.53 -12.26
C GLY A 88 6.75 -12.59 -11.06
N ALA A 89 6.79 -11.26 -11.29
CA ALA A 89 6.56 -10.26 -10.25
C ALA A 89 5.17 -10.39 -9.62
N LEU A 90 4.10 -10.70 -10.37
CA LEU A 90 2.75 -10.81 -9.79
C LEU A 90 2.61 -11.97 -8.81
N LEU A 91 3.32 -13.08 -9.07
CA LEU A 91 3.35 -14.25 -8.18
C LEU A 91 4.04 -13.97 -6.85
N ILE A 92 4.99 -13.04 -6.83
CA ILE A 92 5.74 -12.71 -5.62
C ILE A 92 5.10 -11.51 -4.92
N LEU A 93 4.65 -10.50 -5.67
CA LEU A 93 4.23 -9.18 -5.16
C LEU A 93 3.10 -9.25 -4.14
N TRP A 94 2.22 -10.25 -4.22
CA TRP A 94 1.13 -10.41 -3.24
C TRP A 94 1.65 -10.64 -1.81
N ALA A 95 2.81 -11.29 -1.64
CA ALA A 95 3.36 -11.61 -0.32
C ALA A 95 3.99 -10.37 0.38
N PRO A 96 5.00 -9.68 -0.17
CA PRO A 96 5.54 -8.47 0.45
C PRO A 96 4.56 -7.31 0.38
N GLY A 97 3.74 -7.23 -0.68
CA GLY A 97 2.65 -6.24 -0.78
C GLY A 97 1.58 -6.48 0.27
N GLY A 98 1.13 -7.73 0.42
CA GLY A 98 0.15 -8.14 1.44
C GLY A 98 0.66 -7.92 2.86
N PHE A 99 1.91 -8.29 3.16
CA PHE A 99 2.52 -8.01 4.46
C PHE A 99 2.59 -6.51 4.76
N ARG A 100 2.95 -5.68 3.77
CA ARG A 100 2.94 -4.21 3.93
C ARG A 100 1.54 -3.64 4.07
N LEU A 101 0.51 -4.28 3.52
CA LEU A 101 -0.88 -3.85 3.73
C LEU A 101 -1.40 -4.22 5.13
N THR A 102 -0.99 -5.37 5.67
CA THR A 102 -1.47 -5.88 6.97
C THR A 102 -0.64 -5.41 8.16
N CYS A 103 0.60 -4.99 7.95
CA CYS A 103 1.49 -4.52 9.01
C CYS A 103 0.90 -3.31 9.75
N TYR A 104 0.85 -3.39 11.08
CA TYR A 104 0.30 -2.37 11.99
C TYR A 104 0.76 -0.93 11.67
N TYR A 105 2.07 -0.75 11.41
CA TYR A 105 2.63 0.56 11.11
C TYR A 105 2.14 1.16 9.80
N TYR A 106 1.98 0.33 8.76
CA TYR A 106 1.50 0.78 7.46
C TYR A 106 -0.02 0.96 7.45
N ARG A 107 -0.73 0.08 8.16
CA ARG A 107 -2.16 0.18 8.40
C ARG A 107 -2.54 1.57 8.89
N GLY A 108 -1.90 2.07 9.95
CA GLY A 108 -2.15 3.43 10.45
C GLY A 108 -1.92 4.54 9.40
N ALA A 109 -0.93 4.37 8.51
CA ALA A 109 -0.67 5.33 7.43
C ALA A 109 -1.80 5.33 6.38
N TYR A 110 -2.34 4.16 6.01
CA TYR A 110 -3.44 4.07 5.05
C TYR A 110 -4.73 4.70 5.58
N TYR A 111 -5.04 4.50 6.86
CA TYR A 111 -6.26 5.02 7.48
C TYR A 111 -6.25 6.55 7.49
N LYS A 112 -5.09 7.14 7.78
CA LYS A 112 -4.91 8.60 7.78
C LYS A 112 -4.91 9.17 6.36
N ALA A 113 -4.22 8.53 5.42
CA ALA A 113 -4.00 9.04 4.08
C ALA A 113 -5.20 8.86 3.13
N PHE A 114 -5.90 7.73 3.20
CA PHE A 114 -6.99 7.40 2.27
C PHE A 114 -8.39 7.57 2.89
N TRP A 115 -8.54 7.36 4.21
CA TRP A 115 -9.85 7.39 4.89
C TRP A 115 -10.01 8.53 5.91
N ALA A 116 -8.95 9.30 6.17
CA ALA A 116 -8.93 10.37 7.16
C ALA A 116 -9.51 9.95 8.53
N ASP A 117 -9.10 8.79 9.05
CA ASP A 117 -9.67 8.16 10.25
C ASP A 117 -8.64 8.01 11.39
N PRO A 118 -8.57 8.99 12.32
CA PRO A 118 -8.53 10.44 12.09
C PRO A 118 -7.18 10.86 11.48
N PRO A 119 -7.11 11.92 10.64
CA PRO A 119 -5.87 12.29 9.95
C PRO A 119 -4.77 12.78 10.91
N SER A 120 -5.15 13.31 12.07
CA SER A 120 -4.24 13.70 13.15
C SER A 120 -5.00 13.82 14.48
N CYS A 121 -4.29 13.82 15.61
CA CYS A 121 -4.89 14.13 16.92
C CYS A 121 -5.66 15.46 16.86
N THR A 122 -6.81 15.58 17.53
CA THR A 122 -7.63 16.81 17.57
C THR A 122 -8.10 17.32 16.20
N VAL A 123 -8.07 16.51 15.14
CA VAL A 123 -8.70 16.81 13.84
C VAL A 123 -9.90 15.88 13.67
N GLY A 124 -11.07 16.46 13.44
CA GLY A 124 -12.32 15.73 13.22
C GLY A 124 -12.25 14.85 11.97
N GLU A 125 -12.60 13.59 12.16
CA GLU A 125 -12.73 12.58 11.09
C GLU A 125 -14.10 12.69 10.41
N PRO A 126 -14.27 12.16 9.18
CA PRO A 126 -15.58 12.13 8.53
C PRO A 126 -16.56 11.15 9.19
N ARG A 127 -16.10 10.30 10.11
CA ARG A 127 -16.91 9.31 10.81
C ARG A 127 -17.58 9.85 12.06
N LYS A 128 -18.65 9.16 12.47
CA LYS A 128 -19.42 9.48 13.69
C LYS A 128 -18.94 8.71 14.93
N SER A 129 -18.12 7.67 14.75
CA SER A 129 -17.68 6.78 15.83
C SER A 129 -16.26 6.30 15.56
N TYR A 130 -15.40 6.51 16.55
CA TYR A 130 -14.01 6.06 16.53
C TYR A 130 -13.93 4.55 16.82
N ARG A 131 -13.40 3.79 15.86
CA ARG A 131 -13.24 2.32 16.00
C ARG A 131 -11.85 1.90 16.51
N GLY A 132 -10.92 2.85 16.61
CA GLY A 132 -9.50 2.54 16.69
C GLY A 132 -9.02 1.77 15.46
N GLU A 133 -7.71 1.59 15.32
CA GLU A 133 -7.09 0.78 14.26
C GLU A 133 -7.40 -0.74 14.42
N SER A 134 -8.55 -1.10 14.98
CA SER A 134 -9.00 -2.46 15.30
C SER A 134 -9.71 -3.13 14.12
N SER A 135 -10.47 -2.39 13.31
CA SER A 135 -11.20 -2.89 12.14
C SER A 135 -10.76 -2.22 10.84
N PHE A 136 -10.98 -2.83 9.67
CA PHE A 136 -10.74 -2.22 8.35
C PHE A 136 -11.51 -0.89 8.25
N PRO A 137 -11.02 0.15 7.54
CA PRO A 137 -11.73 1.42 7.44
C PRO A 137 -12.90 1.28 6.45
N LEU A 138 -13.93 0.54 6.86
CA LEU A 138 -15.24 0.39 6.21
C LEU A 138 -16.32 0.29 7.29
#